data_AF-A0A075K8K2-F1
#
_entry.id   AF-A0A075K8K2-F1
#
_cell.length_a   1.000
_cell.length_b   1.000
_cell.length_c   1.000
_cell.angle_alpha   90.00
_cell.angle_beta   90.00
_cell.angle_gamma   90.00
#
_symmetry.space_group_name_H-M   'P 1'
#
loop_
_entity.id
_entity.type
_entity.pdbx_description
1 polymer ?
#
loop_
_entity_poly.entity_id
_entity_poly.type
_entity_poly.pdbx_seq_one_letter_code
_entity_poly.pdbx_strand_id
1 'polypeptide(L)'
;MNRVFQIQERYLAEIARFENTSMIRDISLNWEKIHMASCAAVGRILALKRGVDAELSAIACSIHDYGRIITGKQYDHAAVGYDPLKLFLAQSGYFTSEEIELLAKAAQNHSNKKEIGSPLEEIVKDADVFDCYQYGLPLEREEQRVRLKSILEELSH
;
A
#
# COMPACT_ATOMS: atom_id res chain seq x y z
N MET A 1 -7.37 -19.88 -5.69
CA MET A 1 -8.13 -18.68 -5.30
C MET A 1 -7.22 -17.48 -5.50
N ASN A 2 -7.65 -16.44 -6.22
CA ASN A 2 -6.82 -15.25 -6.42
C ASN A 2 -6.97 -14.33 -5.20
N ARG A 3 -6.04 -14.41 -4.23
CA ARG A 3 -6.14 -13.66 -2.96
C ARG A 3 -6.08 -12.14 -3.19
N VAL A 4 -5.31 -11.70 -4.17
CA VAL A 4 -5.18 -10.28 -4.53
C VAL A 4 -6.52 -9.70 -4.94
N PHE A 5 -7.21 -10.35 -5.88
CA PHE A 5 -8.54 -9.91 -6.34
C PHE A 5 -9.54 -9.89 -5.18
N GLN A 6 -9.58 -10.95 -4.37
CA GLN A 6 -10.49 -11.07 -3.23
C GLN A 6 -10.26 -9.99 -2.16
N ILE A 7 -9.00 -9.63 -1.89
CA ILE A 7 -8.68 -8.56 -0.95
C ILE A 7 -9.01 -7.19 -1.51
N GLN A 8 -8.78 -6.94 -2.80
CA GLN A 8 -9.17 -5.68 -3.43
C GLN A 8 -10.69 -5.50 -3.44
N GLU A 9 -11.49 -6.53 -3.75
CA GLU A 9 -12.95 -6.45 -3.64
C GLU A 9 -13.41 -6.12 -2.21
N ARG A 10 -12.85 -6.81 -1.21
CA ARG A 10 -13.17 -6.54 0.20
C ARG A 10 -12.74 -5.14 0.63
N TYR A 11 -11.60 -4.66 0.14
CA TYR A 11 -11.10 -3.34 0.49
C TYR A 11 -11.90 -2.22 -0.18
N LEU A 12 -12.36 -2.43 -1.43
CA LEU A 12 -13.33 -1.54 -2.08
C LEU A 12 -14.65 -1.48 -1.31
N ALA A 13 -15.15 -2.61 -0.81
CA ALA A 13 -16.33 -2.64 0.05
C ALA A 13 -16.10 -1.87 1.36
N GLU A 14 -14.91 -1.98 1.96
CA GLU A 14 -14.54 -1.21 3.15
C GLU A 14 -14.51 0.30 2.86
N ILE A 15 -13.89 0.72 1.75
CA ILE A 15 -13.89 2.11 1.28
C ILE A 15 -15.32 2.64 1.10
N ALA A 16 -16.21 1.84 0.51
CA ALA A 16 -17.60 2.22 0.23
C ALA A 16 -18.38 2.58 1.50
N ARG A 17 -18.02 2.00 2.66
CA ARG A 17 -18.65 2.32 3.96
C ARG A 17 -18.46 3.78 4.36
N PHE A 18 -17.45 4.46 3.81
CA PHE A 18 -17.12 5.84 4.14
C PHE A 18 -17.67 6.88 3.16
N GLU A 19 -18.25 6.47 2.02
CA GLU A 19 -18.70 7.38 0.95
C GLU A 19 -19.79 8.37 1.37
N ASN A 20 -20.69 7.94 2.26
CA ASN A 20 -21.82 8.74 2.73
C ASN A 20 -21.62 9.27 4.16
N THR A 21 -20.37 9.33 4.62
CA THR A 21 -20.03 9.85 5.95
C THR A 21 -19.70 11.33 5.90
N SER A 22 -19.96 12.06 6.98
CA SER A 22 -19.54 13.46 7.15
C SER A 22 -18.06 13.60 7.56
N MET A 23 -17.26 12.53 7.39
CA MET A 23 -15.85 12.51 7.77
C MET A 23 -15.06 13.47 6.88
N ILE A 24 -14.29 14.38 7.50
CA ILE A 24 -13.36 15.25 6.78
C ILE A 24 -12.12 14.42 6.41
N ARG A 25 -11.75 14.44 5.13
CA ARG A 25 -10.66 13.63 4.59
C ARG A 25 -9.60 14.51 3.94
N ASP A 26 -8.34 14.22 4.23
CA ASP A 26 -7.19 14.89 3.61
C ASP A 26 -6.98 14.40 2.17
N ILE A 27 -7.35 13.14 1.90
CA ILE A 27 -7.26 12.48 0.60
C ILE A 27 -8.63 11.91 0.20
N SER A 28 -9.00 12.07 -1.08
CA SER A 28 -10.30 11.64 -1.60
C SER A 28 -10.42 10.12 -1.71
N LEU A 29 -11.60 9.56 -1.45
CA LEU A 29 -11.86 8.13 -1.63
C LEU A 29 -11.68 7.66 -3.09
N ASN A 30 -11.85 8.56 -4.06
CA ASN A 30 -11.58 8.23 -5.47
C ASN A 30 -10.10 7.96 -5.70
N TRP A 31 -9.22 8.78 -5.11
CA TRP A 31 -7.79 8.52 -5.13
C TRP A 31 -7.46 7.20 -4.45
N GLU A 32 -8.03 6.92 -3.27
CA GLU A 32 -7.79 5.64 -2.57
C GLU A 32 -8.08 4.44 -3.45
N LYS A 33 -9.19 4.44 -4.18
CA LYS A 33 -9.58 3.35 -5.08
C LYS A 33 -8.60 3.19 -6.24
N ILE A 34 -8.19 4.31 -6.85
CA ILE A 34 -7.23 4.31 -7.96
C ILE A 34 -5.89 3.80 -7.46
N HIS A 35 -5.33 4.45 -6.43
CA HIS A 35 -4.03 4.19 -5.84
C HIS A 35 -3.92 2.76 -5.32
N MET A 36 -4.96 2.24 -4.64
CA MET A 36 -5.03 0.83 -4.23
C MET A 36 -4.77 -0.11 -5.41
N ALA A 37 -5.51 0.06 -6.52
CA ALA A 37 -5.45 -0.86 -7.64
C ALA A 37 -4.16 -0.69 -8.46
N SER A 38 -3.73 0.55 -8.71
CA SER A 38 -2.56 0.85 -9.52
C SER A 38 -1.25 0.53 -8.77
N CYS A 39 -1.15 0.91 -7.49
CA CYS A 39 0.01 0.58 -6.65
C CYS A 39 0.19 -0.93 -6.49
N ALA A 40 -0.90 -1.70 -6.42
CA ALA A 40 -0.84 -3.16 -6.42
C ALA A 40 -0.24 -3.75 -7.71
N ALA A 41 -0.59 -3.18 -8.87
CA ALA A 41 -0.04 -3.61 -10.15
C ALA A 41 1.45 -3.27 -10.24
N VAL A 42 1.84 -2.05 -9.84
CA VAL A 42 3.25 -1.61 -9.76
C VAL A 42 4.04 -2.52 -8.82
N GLY A 43 3.54 -2.75 -7.60
CA GLY A 43 4.18 -3.60 -6.60
C GLY A 43 4.40 -5.02 -7.08
N ARG A 44 3.45 -5.60 -7.83
CA ARG A 44 3.63 -6.91 -8.47
C ARG A 44 4.79 -6.91 -9.47
N ILE A 45 4.89 -5.90 -10.32
CA ILE A 45 5.92 -5.81 -11.36
C ILE A 45 7.30 -5.67 -10.71
N LEU A 46 7.43 -4.78 -9.73
CA LEU A 46 8.68 -4.61 -8.98
C LEU A 46 9.07 -5.90 -8.24
N ALA A 47 8.11 -6.58 -7.62
CA ALA A 47 8.37 -7.83 -6.91
C ALA A 47 8.88 -8.93 -7.85
N LEU A 48 8.28 -9.08 -9.03
CA LEU A 48 8.74 -10.02 -10.05
C LEU A 48 10.17 -9.72 -10.51
N LYS A 49 10.50 -8.45 -10.73
CA LYS A 49 11.85 -8.04 -11.13
C LYS A 49 12.89 -8.29 -10.05
N ARG A 50 12.52 -8.14 -8.77
CA ARG A 50 13.42 -8.25 -7.61
C ARG A 50 13.43 -9.64 -6.96
N GLY A 51 12.64 -10.59 -7.45
CA GLY A 51 12.54 -11.94 -6.88
C GLY A 51 11.84 -11.98 -5.51
N VAL A 52 10.95 -11.03 -5.24
CA VAL A 52 10.12 -10.97 -4.02
C VAL A 52 8.75 -11.62 -4.31
N ASP A 53 8.06 -12.11 -3.27
CA ASP A 53 6.73 -12.71 -3.43
C ASP A 53 5.74 -11.71 -4.06
N ALA A 54 5.40 -11.96 -5.33
CA ALA A 54 4.59 -11.05 -6.12
C ALA A 54 3.11 -11.01 -5.69
N GLU A 55 2.59 -12.06 -5.05
CA GLU A 55 1.21 -12.07 -4.56
C GLU A 55 1.10 -11.22 -3.29
N LEU A 56 1.94 -11.48 -2.28
CA LEU A 56 1.97 -10.72 -1.04
C LEU A 56 2.34 -9.26 -1.27
N SER A 57 3.22 -8.98 -2.24
CA SER A 57 3.56 -7.61 -2.62
C SER A 57 2.37 -6.85 -3.18
N ALA A 58 1.61 -7.45 -4.11
CA ALA A 58 0.40 -6.82 -4.65
C ALA A 58 -0.66 -6.58 -3.56
N ILE A 59 -0.82 -7.52 -2.62
CA ILE A 59 -1.73 -7.36 -1.48
C ILE A 59 -1.27 -6.23 -0.56
N ALA A 60 0.00 -6.22 -0.15
CA ALA A 60 0.57 -5.20 0.73
C ALA A 60 0.43 -3.81 0.12
N CYS A 61 0.77 -3.65 -1.17
CA CYS A 61 0.59 -2.39 -1.89
C CYS A 61 -0.89 -1.98 -2.01
N SER A 62 -1.82 -2.93 -2.15
CA SER A 62 -3.26 -2.61 -2.20
C SER A 62 -3.72 -1.96 -0.89
N ILE A 63 -3.26 -2.46 0.26
CA ILE A 63 -3.85 -2.16 1.57
C ILE A 63 -3.02 -1.20 2.43
N HIS A 64 -1.87 -0.73 1.97
CA HIS A 64 -0.90 -0.04 2.81
C HIS A 64 -1.44 1.26 3.45
N ASP A 65 -2.38 1.93 2.79
CA ASP A 65 -3.02 3.17 3.24
C ASP A 65 -4.28 2.96 4.11
N TYR A 66 -4.49 1.76 4.67
CA TYR A 66 -5.70 1.41 5.43
C TYR A 66 -6.06 2.42 6.52
N GLY A 67 -5.06 2.97 7.23
CA GLY A 67 -5.29 4.00 8.25
C GLY A 67 -5.96 5.26 7.68
N ARG A 68 -5.67 5.64 6.44
CA ARG A 68 -6.28 6.79 5.77
C ARG A 68 -7.74 6.52 5.42
N ILE A 69 -8.13 5.27 5.18
CA ILE A 69 -9.52 4.86 4.96
C ILE A 69 -10.36 5.04 6.22
N ILE A 70 -9.85 4.56 7.36
CA ILE A 70 -10.64 4.57 8.59
C ILE A 70 -10.61 5.91 9.35
N THR A 71 -9.58 6.74 9.14
CA THR A 71 -9.44 8.03 9.85
C THR A 71 -9.72 9.25 8.98
N GLY A 72 -9.58 9.12 7.65
CA GLY A 72 -9.56 10.26 6.74
C GLY A 72 -8.28 11.11 6.80
N LYS A 73 -7.27 10.73 7.60
CA LYS A 73 -6.09 11.56 7.85
C LYS A 73 -4.85 11.03 7.17
N GLN A 74 -4.05 11.94 6.60
CA GLN A 74 -2.74 11.61 6.02
C GLN A 74 -1.65 11.57 7.10
N TYR A 75 -1.75 12.37 8.15
CA TYR A 75 -0.79 12.33 9.25
C TYR A 75 -0.92 11.00 10.00
N ASP A 76 0.21 10.30 10.19
CA ASP A 76 0.34 9.06 10.96
C ASP A 76 -0.54 7.86 10.51
N HIS A 77 -1.09 7.92 9.28
CA HIS A 77 -1.99 6.89 8.74
C HIS A 77 -1.35 5.49 8.73
N ALA A 78 -0.05 5.39 8.45
CA ALA A 78 0.65 4.11 8.41
C ALA A 78 0.66 3.43 9.79
N ALA A 79 0.96 4.18 10.86
CA ALA A 79 0.99 3.62 12.22
C ALA A 79 -0.42 3.30 12.73
N VAL A 80 -1.37 4.22 12.56
CA VAL A 80 -2.76 4.06 13.00
C VAL A 80 -3.46 2.90 12.25
N GLY A 81 -3.05 2.64 11.01
CA GLY A 81 -3.58 1.55 10.21
C GLY A 81 -3.19 0.16 10.70
N TYR A 82 -2.15 0.01 11.52
CA TYR A 82 -1.54 -1.28 11.85
C TYR A 82 -2.51 -2.31 12.45
N ASP A 83 -3.07 -2.03 13.63
CA ASP A 83 -3.97 -2.97 14.31
C ASP A 83 -5.31 -3.17 13.56
N PRO A 84 -5.96 -2.10 13.03
CA PRO A 84 -7.17 -2.27 12.23
C PRO A 84 -6.95 -3.11 10.96
N LEU A 85 -5.81 -2.95 10.30
CA LEU A 85 -5.47 -3.73 9.12
C LEU A 85 -5.29 -5.22 9.45
N LYS A 86 -4.68 -5.55 10.58
CA LYS A 86 -4.57 -6.94 11.05
C LYS A 86 -5.95 -7.57 11.25
N LEU A 87 -6.87 -6.82 11.83
CA LEU A 87 -8.25 -7.29 12.00
C LEU A 87 -8.95 -7.51 10.65
N PHE A 88 -8.82 -6.57 9.71
CA PHE A 88 -9.36 -6.69 8.35
C PHE A 88 -8.83 -7.95 7.64
N LEU A 89 -7.51 -8.18 7.72
CA LEU A 89 -6.87 -9.35 7.12
C LEU A 89 -7.30 -10.65 7.81
N ALA A 90 -7.39 -10.68 9.14
CA ALA A 90 -7.85 -11.85 9.89
C ALA A 90 -9.30 -12.22 9.54
N GLN A 91 -10.18 -11.23 9.45
CA GLN A 91 -11.59 -11.41 9.05
C GLN A 91 -11.75 -11.88 7.59
N SER A 92 -10.69 -11.78 6.77
CA SER A 92 -10.70 -12.32 5.42
C SER A 92 -10.73 -13.84 5.38
N GLY A 93 -10.11 -14.50 6.38
CA GLY A 93 -9.92 -15.95 6.40
C GLY A 93 -8.92 -16.48 5.37
N TYR A 94 -8.15 -15.61 4.70
CA TYR A 94 -7.26 -15.98 3.60
C TYR A 94 -5.76 -16.07 3.96
N PHE A 95 -5.40 -15.69 5.19
CA PHE A 95 -4.02 -15.51 5.61
C PHE A 95 -3.72 -16.21 6.94
N THR A 96 -2.50 -16.69 7.05
CA THR A 96 -1.90 -17.13 8.31
C THR A 96 -1.60 -15.94 9.23
N SER A 97 -1.38 -16.19 10.52
CA SER A 97 -1.01 -15.12 11.47
C SER A 97 0.33 -14.46 11.10
N GLU A 98 1.26 -15.22 10.54
CA GLU A 98 2.56 -14.76 10.05
C GLU A 98 2.40 -13.84 8.84
N GLU A 99 1.57 -14.23 7.86
CA GLU A 99 1.28 -13.37 6.69
C GLU A 99 0.56 -12.07 7.10
N ILE A 100 -0.39 -12.14 8.05
CA ILE A 100 -1.08 -10.95 8.57
C ILE A 100 -0.08 -9.98 9.19
N GLU A 101 0.82 -10.48 10.03
CA GLU A 101 1.86 -9.68 10.67
C GLU A 101 2.81 -9.06 9.64
N LEU A 102 3.25 -9.85 8.65
CA LEU A 102 4.13 -9.41 7.58
C LEU A 102 3.50 -8.28 6.74
N LEU A 103 2.24 -8.47 6.31
CA LEU A 103 1.48 -7.48 5.53
C LEU A 103 1.23 -6.19 6.34
N ALA A 104 0.83 -6.32 7.61
CA ALA A 104 0.57 -5.18 8.46
C ALA A 104 1.83 -4.38 8.77
N LYS A 105 2.97 -5.04 9.00
CA LYS A 105 4.27 -4.37 9.17
C LYS A 105 4.72 -3.66 7.90
N ALA A 106 4.55 -4.28 6.73
CA ALA A 106 4.85 -3.64 5.45
C ALA A 106 4.03 -2.36 5.25
N ALA A 107 2.73 -2.42 5.57
CA ALA A 107 1.86 -1.25 5.57
C ALA A 107 2.27 -0.22 6.62
N GLN A 108 2.59 -0.59 7.85
CA GLN A 108 2.99 0.35 8.91
C GLN A 108 4.28 1.10 8.56
N ASN A 109 5.25 0.41 7.97
CA ASN A 109 6.57 0.96 7.71
C ASN A 109 6.70 1.63 6.33
N HIS A 110 5.68 1.59 5.47
CA HIS A 110 5.78 2.14 4.11
C HIS A 110 6.06 3.66 4.10
N SER A 111 5.67 4.38 5.15
CA SER A 111 5.95 5.81 5.30
C SER A 111 7.40 6.11 5.73
N ASN A 112 8.10 5.13 6.33
CA ASN A 112 9.48 5.19 6.82
C ASN A 112 10.49 4.94 5.69
N LYS A 113 10.46 5.80 4.67
CA LYS A 113 11.20 5.61 3.41
C LYS A 113 12.72 5.79 3.54
N LYS A 114 13.21 6.37 4.64
CA LYS A 114 14.65 6.47 4.96
C LYS A 114 15.23 5.18 5.54
N GLU A 115 14.40 4.40 6.21
CA GLU A 115 14.81 3.15 6.83
C GLU A 115 14.74 2.02 5.82
N ILE A 116 15.69 1.09 5.89
CA ILE A 116 15.67 -0.14 5.10
C ILE A 116 14.90 -1.19 5.91
N GLY A 117 13.84 -1.73 5.31
CA GLY A 117 13.03 -2.80 5.89
C GLY A 117 13.29 -4.16 5.24
N SER A 118 12.35 -5.07 5.43
CA SER A 118 12.29 -6.34 4.71
C SER A 118 12.09 -6.14 3.19
N PRO A 119 12.34 -7.18 2.36
CA PRO A 119 12.09 -7.08 0.92
C PRO A 119 10.66 -6.65 0.58
N LEU A 120 9.65 -7.11 1.33
CA LEU A 120 8.25 -6.70 1.11
C LEU A 120 8.04 -5.21 1.44
N GLU A 121 8.60 -4.72 2.55
CA GLU A 121 8.53 -3.29 2.91
C GLU A 121 9.14 -2.40 1.82
N GLU A 122 10.27 -2.81 1.25
CA GLU A 122 10.92 -2.05 0.18
C GLU A 122 10.08 -2.04 -1.10
N ILE A 123 9.37 -3.14 -1.42
CA ILE A 123 8.41 -3.14 -2.53
C ILE A 123 7.29 -2.11 -2.29
N VAL A 124 6.68 -2.10 -1.10
CA VAL A 124 5.56 -1.17 -0.81
C VAL A 124 6.03 0.28 -0.87
N LYS A 125 7.19 0.59 -0.28
CA LYS A 125 7.78 1.95 -0.30
C LYS A 125 8.03 2.45 -1.71
N ASP A 126 8.58 1.60 -2.57
CA ASP A 126 8.94 1.96 -3.93
C ASP A 126 7.73 2.01 -4.85
N ALA A 127 6.79 1.07 -4.69
CA ALA A 127 5.54 1.06 -5.44
C ALA A 127 4.70 2.30 -5.16
N ASP A 128 4.57 2.72 -3.89
CA ASP A 128 3.88 3.96 -3.50
C ASP A 128 4.49 5.19 -4.19
N VAL A 129 5.83 5.31 -4.16
CA VAL A 129 6.54 6.42 -4.82
C VAL A 129 6.32 6.42 -6.33
N PHE A 130 6.47 5.27 -6.98
CA PHE A 130 6.33 5.17 -8.42
C PHE A 130 4.88 5.40 -8.87
N ASP A 131 3.91 4.90 -8.10
CA ASP A 131 2.49 5.11 -8.37
C ASP A 131 2.09 6.59 -8.22
N CYS A 132 2.58 7.28 -7.19
CA CYS A 132 2.41 8.73 -7.07
C CYS A 132 3.03 9.47 -8.28
N TYR A 133 4.23 9.08 -8.70
CA TYR A 133 4.93 9.68 -9.83
C TYR A 133 4.19 9.52 -11.16
N GLN A 134 3.66 8.33 -11.49
CA GLN A 134 2.97 8.12 -12.77
C GLN A 134 1.70 8.98 -12.92
N TYR A 135 1.09 9.41 -11.81
CA TYR A 135 -0.05 10.33 -11.79
C TYR A 135 0.36 11.80 -11.66
N GLY A 136 1.66 12.11 -11.68
CA GLY A 136 2.19 13.47 -11.60
C GLY A 136 2.03 14.11 -10.21
N LEU A 137 1.86 13.32 -9.15
CA LEU A 137 1.78 13.84 -7.79
C LEU A 137 3.16 14.32 -7.30
N PRO A 138 3.20 15.38 -6.48
CA PRO A 138 4.45 15.91 -5.97
C PRO A 138 5.13 14.92 -5.01
N LEU A 139 6.42 14.68 -5.23
CA LEU A 139 7.29 13.95 -4.31
C LEU A 139 8.06 14.95 -3.44
N GLU A 140 7.43 15.40 -2.35
CA GLU A 140 7.96 16.48 -1.51
C GLU A 140 9.20 16.08 -0.71
N ARG A 141 9.31 14.80 -0.33
CA ARG A 141 10.40 14.31 0.51
C ARG A 141 11.59 13.84 -0.32
N GLU A 142 12.81 14.10 0.16
CA GLU A 142 14.04 13.74 -0.54
C GLU A 142 14.15 12.23 -0.76
N GLU A 143 13.79 11.43 0.24
CA GLU A 143 13.85 9.99 0.17
C GLU A 143 12.89 9.39 -0.88
N GLN A 144 11.78 10.08 -1.21
CA GLN A 144 10.90 9.67 -2.31
C GLN A 144 11.60 9.87 -3.66
N ARG A 145 12.28 11.01 -3.85
CA ARG A 145 13.00 11.33 -5.09
C ARG A 145 14.18 10.40 -5.33
N VAL A 146 14.92 10.06 -4.27
CA VAL A 146 16.03 9.09 -4.33
C VAL A 146 15.52 7.70 -4.75
N ARG A 147 14.44 7.22 -4.13
CA ARG A 147 13.81 5.95 -4.51
C ARG A 147 13.33 5.95 -5.95
N LEU A 148 12.62 7.01 -6.38
CA LEU A 148 12.17 7.14 -7.76
C LEU A 148 13.32 7.02 -8.77
N LYS A 149 14.44 7.70 -8.51
CA LYS A 149 15.62 7.61 -9.38
C LYS A 149 16.11 6.17 -9.51
N SER A 150 16.25 5.45 -8.40
CA SER A 150 16.67 4.05 -8.39
C SER A 150 15.69 3.15 -9.14
N ILE A 151 14.38 3.37 -9.00
CA ILE A 151 13.34 2.60 -9.69
C ILE A 151 13.42 2.82 -11.20
N LEU A 152 13.60 4.07 -11.65
CA LEU A 152 13.69 4.40 -13.08
C LEU A 152 14.95 3.82 -13.74
N GLU A 153 16.09 3.86 -13.02
CA GLU A 153 17.32 3.19 -13.44
C GLU A 153 17.12 1.67 -13.54
N GLU A 154 16.50 1.06 -12.53
CA GLU A 154 16.16 -0.37 -12.52
C GLU A 154 15.27 -0.77 -13.70
N LEU A 155 14.22 -0.01 -14.01
CA LEU A 155 13.26 -0.33 -15.09
C LEU A 155 13.80 -0.10 -16.51
N SER A 156 14.92 0.61 -16.64
CA SER A 156 15.56 0.89 -17.93
C SER A 156 16.45 -0.27 -18.43
N HIS A 157 16.56 -1.35 -17.65
CA HIS A 157 17.38 -2.54 -17.91
C HIS A 157 16.57 -3.83 -17.80
#